data_AF-A0A973SXN0-F1
#
_entry.id   AF-A0A973SXN0-F1
#
_cell.length_a   1.000
_cell.length_b   1.000
_cell.length_c   1.000
_cell.angle_alpha   90.00
_cell.angle_beta   90.00
_cell.angle_gamma   90.00
#
_symmetry.space_group_name_H-M   'P 1'
#
loop_
_entity.id
_entity.type
_entity.pdbx_description
1 polymer ?
#
loop_
_entity_poly.entity_id
_entity_poly.type
_entity_poly.pdbx_seq_one_letter_code
_entity_poly.pdbx_strand_id
1 'polypeptide(L)'
;MSPELPVFRYHPDPIASGAVRASAETCACCDRATGWIYTATFYTAHEVSGPFCPWCIADGGAAARFDGEFMDAYGLDGVSEAILHEVTRRTPGFHAWQDPHWLVHCDDAAAFIGEVGYRELAAHPEALDQLRQDLRIDGRHDPAQLDDFLTHLGEGASAMLFRCTICGTHLAYVDAS
;
A
#
# COMPACT_ATOMS: atom_id res chain seq x y z
N MET A 1 -19.55 -19.86 11.05
CA MET A 1 -18.70 -18.69 11.39
C MET A 1 -17.76 -18.50 10.22
N SER A 2 -17.80 -17.35 9.56
CA SER A 2 -16.78 -17.03 8.55
C SER A 2 -15.45 -16.85 9.28
N PRO A 3 -14.34 -17.40 8.76
CA PRO A 3 -13.03 -17.21 9.38
C PRO A 3 -12.68 -15.72 9.48
N GLU A 4 -12.04 -15.32 10.58
CA GLU A 4 -11.51 -13.96 10.73
C GLU A 4 -10.44 -13.71 9.66
N LEU A 5 -10.43 -12.48 9.12
CA LEU A 5 -9.43 -12.07 8.13
C LEU A 5 -8.03 -12.04 8.76
N PRO A 6 -6.98 -12.38 7.98
CA PRO A 6 -5.61 -12.24 8.45
C PRO A 6 -5.29 -10.78 8.82
N VAL A 7 -4.44 -10.61 9.83
CA VAL A 7 -3.88 -9.32 10.18
C VAL A 7 -2.59 -9.12 9.39
N PHE A 8 -2.48 -8.01 8.67
CA PHE A 8 -1.27 -7.62 7.95
C PHE A 8 -0.61 -6.46 8.67
N ARG A 9 0.65 -6.64 9.08
CA ARG A 9 1.41 -5.61 9.82
C ARG A 9 1.54 -4.31 9.03
N TYR A 10 1.81 -4.44 7.73
CA TYR A 10 2.08 -3.29 6.87
C TYR A 10 0.83 -2.81 6.13
N HIS A 11 -0.26 -3.59 6.04
CA HIS A 11 -1.52 -3.10 5.48
C HIS A 11 -2.69 -3.40 6.44
N PRO A 12 -2.79 -2.67 7.56
CA PRO A 12 -3.68 -3.03 8.68
C PRO A 12 -5.17 -3.05 8.35
N ASP A 13 -5.64 -2.27 7.39
CA ASP A 13 -7.05 -2.26 6.97
C ASP A 13 -7.20 -2.35 5.43
N PRO A 14 -6.98 -3.55 4.86
CA PRO A 14 -7.06 -3.73 3.41
C PRO A 14 -8.51 -3.70 2.90
N ILE A 15 -9.50 -3.73 3.79
CA ILE A 15 -10.91 -3.58 3.41
C ILE A 15 -11.23 -2.11 3.20
N ALA A 16 -10.83 -1.24 4.13
CA ALA A 16 -11.05 0.19 4.03
C ALA A 16 -10.34 0.80 2.81
N SER A 17 -9.13 0.33 2.49
CA SER A 17 -8.41 0.75 1.28
C SER A 17 -8.97 0.17 -0.02
N GLY A 18 -9.92 -0.77 0.05
CA GLY A 18 -10.49 -1.46 -1.10
C GLY A 18 -9.59 -2.53 -1.73
N ALA A 19 -8.39 -2.76 -1.21
CA ALA A 19 -7.47 -3.81 -1.66
C ALA A 19 -8.05 -5.22 -1.47
N VAL A 20 -8.93 -5.40 -0.49
CA VAL A 20 -9.68 -6.63 -0.23
C VAL A 20 -11.17 -6.31 -0.18
N ARG A 21 -11.98 -7.09 -0.89
CA ARG A 21 -13.46 -6.95 -0.87
C ARG A 21 -14.16 -8.29 -0.72
N ALA A 22 -15.40 -8.24 -0.24
CA ALA A 22 -16.26 -9.40 -0.21
C ALA A 22 -16.57 -9.88 -1.64
N SER A 23 -16.47 -11.18 -1.89
CA SER A 23 -16.77 -11.79 -3.18
C SER A 23 -17.11 -13.28 -3.06
N ALA A 24 -17.89 -13.80 -4.00
CA ALA A 24 -18.16 -15.23 -4.17
C ALA A 24 -17.13 -15.92 -5.09
N GLU A 25 -16.18 -15.18 -5.65
CA GLU A 25 -15.13 -15.71 -6.52
C GLU A 25 -14.21 -16.69 -5.77
N THR A 26 -13.66 -17.62 -6.55
CA THR A 26 -12.73 -18.64 -6.05
C THR A 26 -11.30 -18.13 -6.10
N CYS A 27 -10.53 -18.36 -5.04
CA CYS A 27 -9.10 -18.03 -5.01
C CYS A 27 -8.31 -18.85 -6.04
N ALA A 28 -7.57 -18.20 -6.93
CA ALA A 28 -6.71 -18.85 -7.92
C ALA A 28 -5.58 -19.69 -7.31
N CYS A 29 -5.21 -19.45 -6.04
CA CYS A 29 -4.16 -20.19 -5.35
C CYS A 29 -4.65 -21.47 -4.65
N CYS A 30 -5.77 -21.41 -3.94
CA CYS A 30 -6.25 -22.53 -3.12
C CYS A 30 -7.58 -23.13 -3.56
N ASP A 31 -8.18 -22.64 -4.65
CA ASP A 31 -9.41 -23.15 -5.24
C ASP A 31 -10.63 -23.10 -4.28
N ARG A 32 -10.60 -22.21 -3.28
CA ARG A 32 -11.68 -22.02 -2.30
C ARG A 32 -12.38 -20.67 -2.49
N ALA A 33 -13.71 -20.66 -2.40
CA ALA A 33 -14.52 -19.47 -2.23
C ALA A 33 -14.53 -19.08 -0.75
N THR A 34 -13.62 -18.17 -0.37
CA THR A 34 -13.42 -17.79 1.04
C THR A 34 -14.32 -16.65 1.51
N GLY A 35 -15.09 -16.05 0.60
CA GLY A 35 -15.91 -14.86 0.86
C GLY A 35 -15.17 -13.54 0.66
N TRP A 36 -13.85 -13.57 0.44
CA TRP A 36 -13.01 -12.39 0.29
C TRP A 36 -11.95 -12.58 -0.80
N ILE A 37 -11.70 -11.53 -1.57
CA ILE A 37 -10.70 -11.51 -2.63
C ILE A 37 -9.90 -10.23 -2.62
N TYR A 38 -8.66 -10.32 -3.09
CA TYR A 38 -7.75 -9.22 -3.39
C TYR A 38 -8.08 -8.60 -4.75
N THR A 39 -7.93 -7.27 -4.86
CA THR A 39 -8.38 -6.50 -6.02
C THR A 39 -7.29 -5.67 -6.69
N ALA A 40 -6.15 -5.45 -6.04
CA ALA A 40 -5.06 -4.66 -6.60
C ALA A 40 -4.08 -5.52 -7.43
N THR A 41 -3.00 -4.92 -7.89
CA THR A 41 -2.04 -5.54 -8.81
C THR A 41 -1.31 -6.73 -8.18
N PHE A 42 -1.06 -7.75 -8.99
CA PHE A 42 -0.13 -8.84 -8.66
C PHE A 42 0.85 -8.98 -9.83
N TYR A 43 2.13 -8.81 -9.53
CA TYR A 43 3.22 -8.81 -10.50
C TYR A 43 3.76 -10.23 -10.64
N THR A 44 3.66 -10.80 -11.83
CA THR A 44 4.19 -12.13 -12.14
C THR A 44 4.40 -12.29 -13.64
N ALA A 45 5.33 -13.18 -14.02
CA ALA A 45 5.48 -13.63 -15.40
C ALA A 45 4.47 -14.75 -15.77
N HIS A 46 3.75 -15.29 -14.79
CA HIS A 46 2.78 -16.37 -14.98
C HIS A 46 1.38 -15.85 -15.28
N GLU A 47 0.63 -16.61 -16.09
CA GLU A 47 -0.79 -16.34 -16.25
C GLU A 47 -1.54 -16.74 -14.97
N VAL A 48 -2.25 -15.77 -14.38
CA VAL A 48 -3.09 -15.96 -13.21
C VAL A 48 -4.55 -15.81 -13.60
N SER A 49 -5.30 -16.91 -13.57
CA SER A 49 -6.72 -16.91 -13.87
C SER A 49 -7.56 -16.72 -12.60
N GLY A 50 -7.71 -15.47 -12.17
CA GLY A 50 -8.60 -15.08 -11.08
C GLY A 50 -7.89 -14.45 -9.87
N PRO A 51 -8.65 -14.03 -8.84
CA PRO A 51 -8.10 -13.28 -7.72
C PRO A 51 -7.53 -14.19 -6.62
N PHE A 52 -6.79 -13.61 -5.69
CA PHE A 52 -6.29 -14.31 -4.49
C PHE A 52 -7.16 -14.02 -3.27
N CYS A 53 -7.32 -15.00 -2.37
CA CYS A 53 -7.91 -14.73 -1.07
C CYS A 53 -6.86 -14.19 -0.09
N PRO A 54 -7.25 -13.38 0.91
CA PRO A 54 -6.33 -12.79 1.89
C PRO A 54 -5.46 -13.82 2.63
N TRP A 55 -5.96 -15.03 2.86
CA TRP A 55 -5.20 -16.09 3.54
C TRP A 55 -4.01 -16.58 2.72
N CYS A 56 -4.17 -16.73 1.40
CA CYS A 56 -3.07 -17.13 0.51
C CYS A 56 -2.04 -16.02 0.29
N ILE A 57 -2.42 -14.76 0.56
CA ILE A 57 -1.47 -13.65 0.65
C ILE A 57 -0.71 -13.79 1.97
N ALA A 58 -1.40 -13.86 3.10
CA ALA A 58 -0.80 -13.87 4.44
C ALA A 58 0.19 -15.02 4.68
N ASP A 59 -0.10 -16.22 4.15
CA ASP A 59 0.79 -17.37 4.26
C ASP A 59 1.89 -17.43 3.18
N GLY A 60 1.85 -16.52 2.20
CA GLY A 60 2.78 -16.46 1.07
C GLY A 60 2.54 -17.52 -0.01
N GLY A 61 1.48 -18.32 0.09
CA GLY A 61 1.18 -19.40 -0.84
C GLY A 61 0.90 -18.91 -2.26
N ALA A 62 0.21 -17.77 -2.41
CA ALA A 62 -0.05 -17.17 -3.72
C ALA A 62 1.26 -16.71 -4.40
N ALA A 63 2.07 -15.94 -3.67
CA ALA A 63 3.37 -15.48 -4.16
C ALA A 63 4.30 -16.65 -4.54
N ALA A 64 4.37 -17.68 -3.69
CA ALA A 64 5.21 -18.85 -3.95
C ALA A 64 4.71 -19.70 -5.13
N ARG A 65 3.39 -19.88 -5.27
CA ARG A 65 2.80 -20.70 -6.35
C ARG A 65 2.97 -20.07 -7.73
N PHE A 66 2.88 -18.75 -7.80
CA PHE A 66 2.88 -18.02 -9.06
C PHE A 66 4.16 -17.20 -9.27
N ASP A 67 5.21 -17.47 -8.49
CA ASP A 67 6.50 -16.74 -8.49
C ASP A 67 6.31 -15.24 -8.74
N GLY A 68 5.52 -14.62 -7.85
CA GLY A 68 5.05 -13.25 -8.04
C GLY A 68 4.92 -12.49 -6.73
N GLU A 69 4.63 -11.20 -6.86
CA GLU A 69 4.70 -10.24 -5.78
C GLU A 69 3.46 -9.32 -5.82
N PHE A 70 2.97 -8.93 -4.65
CA PHE A 70 1.87 -7.98 -4.51
C PHE A 70 2.33 -6.53 -4.57
N MET A 71 3.65 -6.32 -4.47
CA MET A 71 4.33 -5.04 -4.39
C MET A 71 5.73 -5.17 -4.95
N ASP A 72 6.22 -4.14 -5.67
CA ASP A 72 7.64 -4.02 -6.02
C ASP A 72 8.49 -3.80 -4.75
N ALA A 73 9.76 -4.21 -4.81
CA ALA A 73 10.78 -3.88 -3.82
C ALA A 73 11.18 -2.38 -3.82
N TYR A 74 10.78 -1.61 -4.83
CA TYR A 74 11.03 -0.16 -4.87
C TYR A 74 10.52 0.55 -3.60
N GLY A 75 11.38 1.39 -3.01
CA GLY A 75 11.12 2.11 -1.77
C GLY A 75 11.42 1.33 -0.48
N LEU A 76 11.83 0.05 -0.57
CA LEU A 76 12.18 -0.80 0.57
C LEU A 76 13.70 -0.84 0.88
N ASP A 77 14.47 0.12 0.38
CA ASP A 77 15.91 0.18 0.63
C ASP A 77 16.24 0.26 2.14
N GLY A 78 17.22 -0.53 2.58
CA GLY A 78 17.72 -0.52 3.95
C GLY A 78 16.97 -1.42 4.94
N VAL A 79 15.83 -2.01 4.58
CA VAL A 79 15.17 -3.01 5.44
C VAL A 79 15.78 -4.40 5.29
N SER A 80 15.52 -5.29 6.25
CA SER A 80 15.96 -6.68 6.17
C SER A 80 15.23 -7.46 5.08
N GLU A 81 15.86 -8.53 4.57
CA GLU A 81 15.25 -9.47 3.62
C GLU A 81 13.91 -10.03 4.11
N ALA A 82 13.77 -10.26 5.42
CA ALA A 82 12.54 -10.76 6.00
C ALA A 82 11.39 -9.74 5.91
N ILE A 83 11.69 -8.44 6.07
CA ILE A 83 10.71 -7.35 5.94
C ILE A 83 10.35 -7.17 4.47
N LEU A 84 11.36 -7.15 3.58
CA LEU A 84 11.15 -7.07 2.15
C LEU A 84 10.19 -8.18 1.68
N HIS A 85 10.49 -9.43 2.04
CA HIS A 85 9.64 -10.58 1.69
C HIS A 85 8.23 -10.49 2.32
N GLU A 86 8.10 -9.98 3.55
CA GLU A 86 6.78 -9.81 4.18
C GLU A 86 5.92 -8.76 3.44
N VAL A 87 6.52 -7.64 3.02
CA VAL A 87 5.83 -6.60 2.25
C VAL A 87 5.49 -7.11 0.85
N THR A 88 6.47 -7.59 0.08
CA THR A 88 6.27 -7.89 -1.34
C THR A 88 5.47 -9.16 -1.59
N ARG A 89 5.54 -10.16 -0.68
CA ARG A 89 4.94 -11.48 -0.91
C ARG A 89 3.83 -11.86 0.05
N ARG A 90 3.69 -11.16 1.18
CA ARG A 90 2.76 -11.53 2.25
C ARG A 90 1.85 -10.41 2.73
N THR A 91 1.92 -9.24 2.10
CA THR A 91 1.07 -8.09 2.38
C THR A 91 0.28 -7.74 1.11
N PRO A 92 -1.04 -7.49 1.20
CA PRO A 92 -1.80 -6.99 0.06
C PRO A 92 -1.24 -5.65 -0.40
N GLY A 93 -1.04 -5.48 -1.70
CA GLY A 93 -0.78 -4.17 -2.30
C GLY A 93 -1.99 -3.24 -2.16
N PHE A 94 -1.92 -2.08 -2.78
CA PHE A 94 -2.99 -1.09 -2.80
C PHE A 94 -3.14 -0.47 -4.19
N HIS A 95 -4.29 0.16 -4.44
CA HIS A 95 -4.56 0.86 -5.69
C HIS A 95 -3.85 2.21 -5.71
N ALA A 96 -3.28 2.57 -6.86
CA ALA A 96 -2.66 3.86 -7.11
C ALA A 96 -2.78 4.19 -8.61
N TRP A 97 -2.73 5.48 -8.95
CA TRP A 97 -2.66 5.97 -10.33
C TRP A 97 -1.28 5.75 -10.94
N GLN A 98 -0.24 6.05 -10.17
CA GLN A 98 1.15 5.70 -10.49
C GLN A 98 1.47 4.28 -9.98
N ASP A 99 2.66 3.78 -10.32
CA ASP A 99 3.16 2.55 -9.69
C ASP A 99 3.30 2.78 -8.18
N PRO A 100 2.55 2.03 -7.35
CA PRO A 100 2.62 2.22 -5.91
C PRO A 100 4.03 1.84 -5.42
N HIS A 101 4.43 2.38 -4.27
CA HIS A 101 5.64 1.94 -3.60
C HIS A 101 5.52 2.03 -2.09
N TRP A 102 6.36 1.28 -1.40
CA TRP A 102 6.34 1.23 0.05
C TRP A 102 7.27 2.29 0.64
N LEU A 103 6.96 2.79 1.85
CA LEU A 103 7.82 3.70 2.58
C LEU A 103 8.49 3.01 3.77
N VAL A 104 9.72 3.40 4.07
CA VAL A 104 10.53 2.87 5.18
C VAL A 104 10.82 3.95 6.21
N HIS A 105 10.86 3.56 7.49
CA HIS A 105 11.25 4.43 8.59
C HIS A 105 11.64 3.60 9.81
N CYS A 106 12.67 4.03 10.56
CA CYS A 106 13.23 3.28 11.69
C CYS A 106 13.67 1.85 11.31
N ASP A 107 14.35 1.69 10.16
CA ASP A 107 14.83 0.41 9.63
C ASP A 107 13.72 -0.66 9.45
N ASP A 108 12.47 -0.20 9.31
CA ASP A 108 11.29 -1.04 9.10
C ASP A 108 10.37 -0.46 8.03
N ALA A 109 9.54 -1.31 7.43
CA ALA A 109 8.50 -0.87 6.51
C ALA A 109 7.37 -0.18 7.29
N ALA A 110 6.88 0.96 6.79
CA ALA A 110 5.75 1.66 7.39
C ALA A 110 4.43 0.95 7.10
N ALA A 111 3.40 1.13 7.91
CA ALA A 111 2.07 0.60 7.61
C ALA A 111 1.30 1.56 6.69
N PHE A 112 0.81 1.07 5.54
CA PHE A 112 -0.08 1.82 4.66
C PHE A 112 -1.43 2.02 5.35
N ILE A 113 -1.82 3.29 5.50
CA ILE A 113 -3.06 3.69 6.17
C ILE A 113 -4.18 3.89 5.15
N GLY A 114 -3.86 4.44 3.97
CA GLY A 114 -4.82 4.66 2.90
C GLY A 114 -4.48 5.86 2.03
N GLU A 115 -5.30 6.03 0.99
CA GLU A 115 -5.34 7.23 0.17
C GLU A 115 -6.12 8.33 0.90
N VAL A 116 -5.54 9.52 1.03
CA VAL A 116 -6.11 10.63 1.81
C VAL A 116 -6.03 11.97 1.08
N GLY A 117 -6.97 12.86 1.40
CA GLY A 117 -6.94 14.26 0.96
C GLY A 117 -6.16 15.17 1.90
N TYR A 118 -6.16 16.47 1.59
CA TYR A 118 -5.42 17.46 2.37
C TYR A 118 -5.83 17.49 3.84
N ARG A 119 -7.13 17.39 4.14
CA ARG A 119 -7.65 17.55 5.50
C ARG A 119 -7.10 16.49 6.43
N GLU A 120 -7.12 15.23 6.00
CA GLU A 120 -6.58 14.10 6.75
C GLU A 120 -5.05 14.19 6.85
N LEU A 121 -4.37 14.54 5.75
CA LEU A 121 -2.91 14.72 5.77
C LEU A 121 -2.46 15.85 6.71
N ALA A 122 -3.20 16.97 6.76
CA ALA A 122 -2.90 18.11 7.62
C ALA A 122 -3.03 17.80 9.13
N ALA A 123 -3.69 16.69 9.50
CA ALA A 123 -3.67 16.18 10.87
C ALA A 123 -2.31 15.55 11.26
N HIS A 124 -1.40 15.38 10.28
CA HIS A 124 -0.07 14.79 10.41
C HIS A 124 1.00 15.78 9.91
N PRO A 125 1.34 16.81 10.70
CA PRO A 125 2.21 17.89 10.24
C PRO A 125 3.60 17.40 9.83
N GLU A 126 4.16 16.37 10.47
CA GLU A 126 5.46 15.83 10.08
C GLU A 126 5.42 15.21 8.66
N ALA A 127 4.35 14.49 8.34
CA ALA A 127 4.16 13.89 7.02
C ALA A 127 3.96 14.97 5.94
N LEU A 128 3.15 15.99 6.24
CA LEU A 128 2.89 17.09 5.33
C LEU A 128 4.15 17.92 5.06
N ASP A 129 4.97 18.19 6.08
CA ASP A 129 6.21 18.94 5.93
C ASP A 129 7.29 18.15 5.19
N GLN A 130 7.36 16.83 5.39
CA GLN A 130 8.26 15.98 4.60
C GLN A 130 7.82 15.96 3.13
N LEU A 131 6.52 15.74 2.86
CA LEU A 131 5.98 15.76 1.50
C LEU A 131 6.28 17.09 0.78
N ARG A 132 6.14 18.23 1.48
CA ARG A 132 6.54 19.54 0.94
C ARG A 132 8.01 19.61 0.55
N GLN A 133 8.90 18.98 1.31
CA GLN A 133 10.33 18.96 1.01
C GLN A 133 10.61 18.08 -0.21
N ASP A 134 9.99 16.91 -0.28
CA ASP A 134 10.17 15.97 -1.39
C ASP A 134 9.70 16.58 -2.72
N LEU A 135 8.51 17.19 -2.74
CA LEU A 135 7.98 17.88 -3.92
C LEU A 135 8.88 19.04 -4.39
N ARG A 136 9.58 19.72 -3.47
CA ARG A 136 10.55 20.76 -3.83
C ARG A 136 11.80 20.17 -4.45
N ILE A 137 12.27 19.01 -3.99
CA ILE A 137 13.41 18.30 -4.58
C ILE A 137 13.06 17.87 -6.00
N ASP A 138 11.83 17.45 -6.24
CA ASP A 138 11.30 17.05 -7.54
C ASP A 138 10.97 18.23 -8.49
N GLY A 139 11.35 19.45 -8.11
CA GLY A 139 11.29 20.64 -8.98
C GLY A 139 10.08 21.55 -8.77
N ARG A 140 9.18 21.25 -7.81
CA ARG A 140 8.07 22.17 -7.43
C ARG A 140 8.57 23.21 -6.42
N HIS A 141 9.34 24.18 -6.91
CA HIS A 141 9.98 25.17 -6.04
C HIS A 141 9.08 26.35 -5.62
N ASP A 142 8.02 26.66 -6.38
CA ASP A 142 7.13 27.78 -6.06
C ASP A 142 6.24 27.45 -4.84
N PRO A 143 6.37 28.16 -3.71
CA PRO A 143 5.66 27.80 -2.49
C PRO A 143 4.14 27.97 -2.60
N ALA A 144 3.67 28.97 -3.36
CA ALA A 144 2.24 29.23 -3.49
C ALA A 144 1.55 28.15 -4.33
N GLN A 145 2.17 27.74 -5.44
CA GLN A 145 1.70 26.62 -6.26
C GLN A 145 1.75 25.30 -5.50
N LEU A 146 2.76 25.11 -4.65
CA LEU A 146 2.88 23.91 -3.82
C LEU A 146 1.76 23.84 -2.78
N ASP A 147 1.50 24.92 -2.05
CA ASP A 147 0.42 24.96 -1.06
C ASP A 147 -0.95 24.85 -1.74
N ASP A 148 -1.16 25.51 -2.88
CA ASP A 148 -2.37 25.37 -3.68
C ASP A 148 -2.59 23.90 -4.08
N PHE A 149 -1.58 23.25 -4.66
CA PHE A 149 -1.63 21.83 -5.01
C PHE A 149 -1.96 20.94 -3.80
N LEU A 150 -1.27 21.14 -2.68
CA LEU A 150 -1.48 20.33 -1.48
C LEU A 150 -2.90 20.50 -0.93
N THR A 151 -3.44 21.71 -0.93
CA THR A 151 -4.81 21.96 -0.43
C THR A 151 -5.92 21.34 -1.29
N HIS A 152 -5.61 21.00 -2.55
CA HIS A 152 -6.52 20.30 -3.47
C HIS A 152 -6.33 18.77 -3.49
N LEU A 153 -5.48 18.20 -2.61
CA LEU A 153 -5.42 16.75 -2.46
C LEU A 153 -6.80 16.19 -2.04
N GLY A 154 -7.25 15.15 -2.74
CA GLY A 154 -8.61 14.63 -2.75
C GLY A 154 -9.40 15.01 -4.02
N GLU A 155 -8.88 15.92 -4.84
CA GLU A 155 -9.52 16.42 -6.07
C GLU A 155 -8.67 16.12 -7.32
N GLY A 156 -8.50 14.82 -7.63
CA GLY A 156 -7.73 14.35 -8.81
C GLY A 156 -6.25 14.04 -8.54
N ALA A 157 -5.77 14.34 -7.35
CA ALA A 157 -4.54 13.80 -6.78
C ALA A 157 -4.78 13.51 -5.30
N SER A 158 -4.08 12.54 -4.74
CA SER A 158 -4.22 12.14 -3.34
C SER A 158 -2.87 11.89 -2.70
N ALA A 159 -2.81 11.87 -1.38
CA ALA A 159 -1.63 11.43 -0.66
C ALA A 159 -1.78 9.96 -0.24
N MET A 160 -0.74 9.17 -0.46
CA MET A 160 -0.63 7.82 0.06
C MET A 160 -0.04 7.90 1.46
N LEU A 161 -0.88 7.74 2.48
CA LEU A 161 -0.49 7.92 3.89
C LEU A 161 0.04 6.62 4.48
N PHE A 162 1.18 6.70 5.15
CA PHE A 162 1.82 5.63 5.88
C PHE A 162 2.06 6.03 7.33
N ARG A 163 2.24 5.04 8.20
CA ARG A 163 2.62 5.21 9.60
C ARG A 163 3.74 4.26 9.98
N CYS A 164 4.86 4.78 10.47
CA CYS A 164 5.93 3.96 11.00
C CYS A 164 5.40 3.02 12.09
N THR A 165 5.68 1.73 11.94
CA THR A 165 5.34 0.63 12.84
C THR A 165 6.09 0.68 14.17
N ILE A 166 7.19 1.43 14.24
CA ILE A 166 8.07 1.52 15.41
C ILE A 166 7.75 2.77 16.26
N CYS A 167 7.80 3.96 15.65
CA CYS A 167 7.64 5.23 16.39
C CYS A 167 6.26 5.91 16.19
N GLY A 168 5.45 5.46 15.22
CA GLY A 168 4.14 6.05 14.93
C GLY A 168 4.17 7.32 14.09
N THR A 169 5.35 7.80 13.66
CA THR A 169 5.48 8.94 12.72
C THR A 169 4.76 8.64 11.41
N HIS A 170 4.02 9.60 10.88
CA HIS A 170 3.36 9.47 9.59
C HIS A 170 4.28 9.94 8.46
N LEU A 171 4.14 9.30 7.30
CA LEU A 171 4.87 9.58 6.08
C LEU A 171 3.87 9.63 4.93
N ALA A 172 4.14 10.37 3.87
CA ALA A 172 3.27 10.36 2.71
C ALA A 172 4.04 10.69 1.44
N TYR A 173 3.55 10.16 0.32
CA TYR A 173 3.90 10.62 -1.02
C TYR A 173 2.63 10.97 -1.79
N VAL A 174 2.76 11.74 -2.87
CA VAL A 174 1.63 12.12 -3.73
C VAL A 174 1.45 11.10 -4.83
N ASP A 175 0.20 10.69 -5.02
CA ASP A 175 -0.26 9.94 -6.18
C ASP A 175 -1.19 10.85 -7.01
N ALA A 176 -0.86 11.05 -8.28
CA ALA A 176 -1.56 11.98 -9.16
C ALA A 176 -1.65 11.41 -10.58
N SER A 177 -2.73 11.75 -11.28
CA SER A 177 -2.95 11.44 -12.71
C SER A 177 -2.35 12.50 -13.63
#